data_AF-A0A966WHH7-F1
#
_entry.id   AF-A0A966WHH7-F1
#
_cell.length_a   1.000
_cell.length_b   1.000
_cell.length_c   1.000
_cell.angle_alpha   90.00
_cell.angle_beta   90.00
_cell.angle_gamma   90.00
#
_symmetry.space_group_name_H-M   'P 1'
#
loop_
_entity.id
_entity.type
_entity.pdbx_description
1 polymer ?
#
loop_
_entity_poly.entity_id
_entity_poly.type
_entity_poly.pdbx_seq_one_letter_code
_entity_poly.pdbx_strand_id
1 'polypeptide(L)'
;MNEQERYTDSSIQVKKLYTANDLPASPPEAPGEFPFTRGVQADMYRGKLWTMRQYAGFSTAAESNKRYHYLLSQGVSGLSVAFDLPTQIGYDSDHELADGEVGK
;
A
#
# COMPACT_ATOMS: atom_id res chain seq x y z
N MET A 1 28.76 -30.77 3.89
CA MET A 1 28.05 -29.61 3.32
C MET A 1 27.57 -28.79 4.51
N ASN A 2 28.16 -27.61 4.76
CA ASN A 2 27.71 -26.75 5.85
C ASN A 2 26.29 -26.26 5.55
N GLU A 3 25.33 -26.69 6.34
CA GLU A 3 23.95 -26.25 6.20
C GLU A 3 23.81 -24.88 6.84
N GLN A 4 23.90 -23.82 6.04
CA GLN A 4 23.59 -22.48 6.52
C GLN A 4 22.09 -22.37 6.75
N GLU A 5 21.71 -22.11 8.00
CA GLU A 5 20.34 -21.78 8.37
C GLU A 5 19.95 -20.43 7.75
N ARG A 6 18.76 -20.37 7.14
CA ARG A 6 18.24 -19.16 6.50
C ARG A 6 17.26 -18.48 7.43
N TYR A 7 17.43 -17.17 7.62
CA TYR A 7 16.51 -16.32 8.37
C TYR A 7 16.03 -15.17 7.47
N THR A 8 14.81 -14.70 7.70
CA THR A 8 14.32 -13.43 7.13
C THR A 8 14.96 -12.24 7.86
N ASP A 9 14.85 -11.02 7.31
CA ASP A 9 15.30 -9.80 8.00
C ASP A 9 14.61 -9.54 9.35
N SER A 10 13.42 -10.12 9.55
CA SER A 10 12.70 -10.13 10.84
C SER A 10 13.07 -11.29 11.77
N SER A 11 14.20 -11.96 11.54
CA SER A 11 14.71 -13.06 12.36
C SER A 11 13.83 -14.33 12.42
N ILE A 12 12.92 -14.53 11.45
CA ILE A 12 12.13 -15.76 11.32
C ILE A 12 12.95 -16.81 10.57
N GLN A 13 13.14 -17.99 11.18
CA GLN A 13 13.84 -19.10 10.53
C GLN A 13 13.00 -19.66 9.37
N VAL A 14 13.63 -19.85 8.21
CA VAL A 14 13.01 -20.45 7.03
C VAL A 14 13.55 -21.88 6.87
N LYS A 15 12.69 -22.87 7.13
CA LYS A 15 13.02 -24.29 6.91
C LYS A 15 13.27 -24.57 5.43
N LYS A 16 14.13 -25.55 5.14
CA LYS A 16 14.42 -25.99 3.77
C LYS A 16 13.22 -26.67 3.09
N LEU A 17 12.39 -27.33 3.89
CA LEU A 17 11.20 -28.03 3.45
C LEU A 17 10.13 -27.85 4.53
N TYR A 18 8.92 -27.50 4.10
CA TYR A 18 7.72 -27.50 4.91
C TYR A 18 6.84 -28.68 4.47
N THR A 19 6.24 -29.35 5.42
CA THR A 19 5.41 -30.55 5.25
C THR A 19 4.05 -30.35 5.90
N ALA A 20 3.15 -31.34 5.79
CA ALA A 20 1.88 -31.30 6.49
C ALA A 20 2.02 -31.20 8.03
N ASN A 21 3.16 -31.64 8.59
CA ASN A 21 3.45 -31.53 10.02
C ASN A 21 3.74 -30.08 10.47
N ASP A 22 3.97 -29.16 9.53
CA ASP A 22 4.23 -27.74 9.79
C ASP A 22 2.95 -26.88 9.71
N LEU A 23 1.81 -27.48 9.39
CA LEU A 23 0.53 -26.77 9.34
C LEU A 23 0.03 -26.43 10.76
N PRO A 24 -0.71 -25.32 10.92
CA PRO A 24 -1.37 -25.01 12.19
C PRO A 24 -2.36 -26.11 12.56
N ALA A 25 -2.57 -26.30 13.88
CA ALA A 25 -3.43 -27.35 14.42
C ALA A 25 -4.92 -27.18 14.04
N SER A 26 -5.36 -25.93 13.85
CA SER A 26 -6.73 -25.62 13.46
C SER A 26 -6.83 -25.45 11.94
N PRO A 27 -7.92 -25.93 11.31
CA PRO A 27 -8.16 -25.65 9.90
C PRO A 27 -8.35 -24.14 9.70
N PRO A 28 -7.96 -23.60 8.53
CA PRO A 28 -8.21 -22.20 8.21
C PRO A 28 -9.70 -21.87 8.21
N GLU A 29 -10.06 -20.69 8.69
CA GLU A 29 -11.43 -20.16 8.66
C GLU A 29 -11.91 -19.83 7.23
N ALA A 30 -13.21 -19.55 7.06
CA ALA A 30 -13.70 -19.03 5.79
C ALA A 30 -13.35 -17.53 5.65
N PRO A 31 -13.09 -17.01 4.43
CA PRO A 31 -12.91 -15.57 4.23
C PRO A 31 -14.17 -14.82 4.68
N GLY A 32 -14.01 -13.63 5.27
CA GLY A 32 -15.11 -12.86 5.85
C GLY A 32 -15.53 -13.30 7.26
N GLU A 33 -14.87 -14.29 7.85
CA GLU A 33 -15.10 -14.71 9.25
C GLU A 33 -13.89 -14.39 10.13
N PHE A 34 -14.13 -14.06 11.40
CA PHE A 34 -13.07 -13.84 12.38
C PHE A 34 -12.18 -15.10 12.51
N PRO A 35 -10.83 -15.00 12.53
CA PRO A 35 -10.02 -13.80 12.70
C PRO A 35 -9.59 -13.10 11.39
N PHE A 36 -10.21 -13.44 10.26
CA PHE A 36 -9.99 -12.82 8.95
C PHE A 36 -8.58 -13.01 8.36
N THR A 37 -7.85 -14.06 8.79
CA THR A 37 -6.56 -14.46 8.21
C THR A 37 -6.67 -14.65 6.70
N ARG A 38 -7.81 -15.17 6.23
CA ARG A 38 -8.08 -15.42 4.80
C ARG A 38 -8.72 -14.24 4.04
N GLY A 39 -8.93 -13.11 4.71
CA GLY A 39 -9.51 -11.90 4.13
C GLY A 39 -10.79 -11.44 4.83
N VAL A 40 -11.06 -10.14 4.76
CA VAL A 40 -12.16 -9.48 5.48
C VAL A 40 -13.51 -9.54 4.75
N GLN A 41 -13.53 -9.97 3.49
CA GLN A 41 -14.75 -10.12 2.68
C GLN A 41 -14.92 -11.59 2.28
N ALA A 42 -16.15 -12.09 2.20
CA ALA A 42 -16.41 -13.49 1.88
C ALA A 42 -16.10 -13.86 0.40
N ASP A 43 -16.30 -12.91 -0.50
CA ASP A 43 -16.10 -13.05 -1.94
C ASP A 43 -14.77 -12.45 -2.44
N MET A 44 -14.12 -11.60 -1.63
CA MET A 44 -12.84 -10.95 -1.93
C MET A 44 -12.81 -10.40 -3.37
N TYR A 45 -11.76 -10.73 -4.12
CA TYR A 45 -11.56 -10.27 -5.48
C TYR A 45 -12.44 -10.97 -6.53
N ARG A 46 -13.23 -11.98 -6.15
CA ARG A 46 -14.31 -12.50 -7.01
C ARG A 46 -15.52 -11.57 -7.00
N GLY A 47 -15.75 -10.84 -5.90
CA GLY A 47 -16.79 -9.81 -5.80
C GLY A 47 -16.32 -8.47 -6.33
N LYS A 48 -15.21 -7.95 -5.78
CA LYS A 48 -14.62 -6.67 -6.19
C LYS A 48 -13.10 -6.73 -6.15
N LEU A 49 -12.45 -6.37 -7.25
CA LEU A 49 -10.99 -6.22 -7.29
C LEU A 49 -10.50 -5.15 -6.30
N TRP A 50 -9.23 -5.24 -5.91
CA TRP A 50 -8.60 -4.18 -5.12
C TRP A 50 -8.65 -2.85 -5.88
N THR A 51 -8.69 -1.74 -5.14
CA THR A 51 -8.63 -0.41 -5.77
C THR A 51 -7.23 -0.19 -6.32
N MET A 52 -7.11 -0.05 -7.64
CA MET A 52 -5.88 0.45 -8.24
C MET A 52 -5.79 1.93 -7.93
N ARG A 53 -4.89 2.30 -7.00
CA ARG A 53 -4.75 3.67 -6.50
C ARG A 53 -3.34 4.18 -6.76
N GLN A 54 -3.23 5.18 -7.62
CA GLN A 54 -1.95 5.82 -7.91
C GLN A 54 -1.71 7.01 -6.98
N TYR A 55 -0.52 7.05 -6.40
CA TYR A 55 -0.03 8.17 -5.61
C TYR A 55 0.56 9.24 -6.54
N ALA A 56 -0.04 10.43 -6.53
CA ALA A 56 0.34 11.52 -7.42
C ALA A 56 0.03 12.89 -6.80
N GLY A 57 0.98 13.80 -6.94
CA GLY A 57 0.86 15.23 -6.68
C GLY A 57 1.93 15.92 -7.52
N PHE A 58 1.60 17.08 -8.08
CA PHE A 58 2.49 17.84 -8.96
C PHE A 58 2.29 19.32 -8.65
N SER A 59 3.39 20.03 -8.41
CA SER A 59 3.53 21.49 -8.40
C SER A 59 2.27 22.26 -8.04
N THR A 60 1.37 22.48 -8.99
CA THR A 60 0.10 23.16 -8.75
C THR A 60 -1.11 22.22 -8.69
N ALA A 61 -2.15 22.65 -7.97
CA ALA A 61 -3.42 21.92 -7.92
C ALA A 61 -4.03 21.67 -9.32
N ALA A 62 -3.86 22.62 -10.26
CA ALA A 62 -4.37 22.49 -11.63
C ALA A 62 -3.66 21.37 -12.41
N GLU A 63 -2.33 21.28 -12.30
CA GLU A 63 -1.55 20.21 -12.94
C GLU A 63 -1.82 18.85 -12.30
N SER A 64 -1.93 18.82 -10.97
CA SER A 64 -2.37 17.63 -10.24
C SER A 64 -3.74 17.16 -10.73
N ASN A 65 -4.72 18.06 -10.89
CA ASN A 65 -6.03 17.71 -11.40
C ASN A 65 -5.99 17.17 -12.84
N LYS A 66 -5.19 17.79 -13.72
CA LYS A 66 -4.99 17.30 -15.09
C LYS A 66 -4.41 15.87 -15.08
N ARG A 67 -3.46 15.60 -14.19
CA ARG A 67 -2.91 14.25 -14.00
C ARG A 67 -3.95 13.27 -13.48
N TYR A 68 -4.80 13.67 -12.56
CA TYR A 68 -5.87 12.80 -12.03
C TYR A 68 -6.84 12.37 -13.11
N HIS A 69 -7.32 13.30 -13.95
CA HIS A 69 -8.17 12.94 -15.10
C HIS A 69 -7.46 11.99 -16.07
N TYR A 70 -6.17 12.20 -16.31
CA TYR A 70 -5.38 11.25 -17.11
C TYR A 70 -5.33 9.86 -16.46
N LEU A 71 -5.03 9.76 -15.17
CA LEU A 71 -4.96 8.46 -14.47
C LEU A 71 -6.31 7.74 -14.49
N LEU A 72 -7.41 8.45 -14.26
CA LEU A 72 -8.77 7.91 -14.35
C LEU A 72 -9.07 7.40 -15.76
N SER A 73 -8.65 8.11 -16.81
CA SER A 73 -8.83 7.66 -18.20
C SER A 73 -7.99 6.42 -18.55
N GLN A 74 -6.89 6.18 -17.81
CA GLN A 74 -6.08 4.95 -17.90
C GLN A 74 -6.62 3.79 -17.04
N GLY A 75 -7.79 3.92 -16.42
CA GLY A 75 -8.46 2.84 -15.68
C GLY A 75 -8.10 2.76 -14.19
N VAL A 76 -7.40 3.75 -13.65
CA VAL A 76 -7.22 3.88 -12.19
C VAL A 76 -8.59 4.11 -11.54
N SER A 77 -8.86 3.42 -10.44
CA SER A 77 -10.16 3.47 -9.72
C SER A 77 -10.08 4.21 -8.38
N GLY A 78 -8.89 4.68 -7.98
CA GLY A 78 -8.70 5.54 -6.83
C GLY A 78 -7.54 6.51 -7.01
N LEU A 79 -7.65 7.70 -6.44
CA LEU A 79 -6.58 8.70 -6.46
C LEU A 79 -6.00 8.85 -5.05
N SER A 80 -4.70 9.08 -4.96
CA SER A 80 -4.05 9.47 -3.70
C SER A 80 -3.22 10.71 -3.93
N VAL A 81 -3.43 11.73 -3.09
CA VAL A 81 -2.82 13.05 -3.23
C VAL A 81 -1.50 13.07 -2.47
N ALA A 82 -0.44 13.47 -3.16
CA ALA A 82 0.81 13.88 -2.51
C ALA A 82 0.79 15.39 -2.33
N PHE A 83 1.09 15.86 -1.13
CA PHE A 83 1.23 17.28 -0.83
C PHE A 83 2.70 17.66 -0.77
N ASP A 84 3.00 18.91 -1.05
CA ASP A 84 4.34 19.46 -0.83
C ASP A 84 4.69 19.53 0.66
N LEU A 85 5.97 19.74 0.97
CA LEU A 85 6.43 19.79 2.36
C LEU A 85 5.74 20.91 3.17
N PRO A 86 5.58 22.16 2.67
CA PRO A 86 4.90 23.22 3.41
C PRO A 86 3.49 22.85 3.83
N THR A 87 2.68 22.27 2.93
CA THR A 87 1.33 21.81 3.25
C THR A 87 1.35 20.71 4.31
N GLN A 88 2.31 19.78 4.25
CA GLN A 88 2.42 18.69 5.23
C GLN A 88 2.76 19.19 6.64
N ILE A 89 3.55 20.26 6.75
CA ILE A 89 4.01 20.81 8.04
C ILE A 89 3.22 22.04 8.51
N GLY A 90 2.24 22.50 7.72
CA GLY A 90 1.28 23.53 8.11
C GLY A 90 1.73 24.98 7.83
N TYR A 91 2.61 25.21 6.87
CA TYR A 91 2.95 26.55 6.39
C TYR A 91 2.15 26.90 5.12
N ASP A 92 1.67 28.14 5.07
CA ASP A 92 1.13 28.73 3.84
C ASP A 92 2.25 28.92 2.81
N SER A 93 1.90 28.90 1.53
CA SER A 93 2.88 28.97 0.43
C SER A 93 3.66 30.29 0.36
N ASP A 94 3.18 31.36 1.00
CA ASP A 94 3.84 32.66 1.09
C ASP A 94 4.66 32.85 2.38
N HIS A 95 4.71 31.83 3.25
CA HIS A 95 5.51 31.85 4.46
C HIS A 95 7.02 31.76 4.14
N GLU A 96 7.86 32.54 4.83
CA GLU A 96 9.31 32.60 4.56
C GLU A 96 10.00 31.22 4.63
N LEU A 97 9.57 30.37 5.55
CA LEU A 97 10.09 29.00 5.70
C LEU A 97 9.57 28.00 4.65
N ALA A 98 8.62 28.38 3.81
CA ALA A 98 8.11 27.56 2.72
C ALA A 98 8.90 27.78 1.41
N ASP A 99 9.70 28.84 1.33
CA ASP A 99 10.44 29.17 0.11
C ASP A 99 11.32 28.01 -0.36
N GLY A 100 11.26 27.75 -1.66
CA GLY A 100 11.95 26.62 -2.27
C GLY A 100 11.30 25.25 -2.05
N GLU A 101 10.27 25.07 -1.22
CA GLU A 101 9.60 23.78 -1.02
C GLU A 101 8.16 23.73 -1.54
N VAL A 102 7.59 24.89 -1.92
CA VAL A 102 6.24 24.99 -2.51
C VAL A 102 6.16 24.22 -3.83
N GLY A 103 5.25 23.25 -3.91
CA GLY A 103 4.98 22.46 -5.10
C GLY A 103 6.09 21.47 -5.52
N LYS A 104 7.04 21.14 -4.63
CA LYS A 104 8.04 20.10 -4.88
C LYS A 104 7.55 18.68 -4.62
#